data_AF-A0A942IFX4-F1
#
_entry.id   AF-A0A942IFX4-F1
#
_cell.length_a   1.000
_cell.length_b   1.000
_cell.length_c   1.000
_cell.angle_alpha   90.00
_cell.angle_beta   90.00
_cell.angle_gamma   90.00
#
_symmetry.space_group_name_H-M   'P 1'
#
loop_
_entity.id
_entity.type
_entity.pdbx_description
1 polymer ?
#
loop_
_entity_poly.entity_id
_entity_poly.type
_entity_poly.pdbx_seq_one_letter_code
_entity_poly.pdbx_strand_id
1 'polypeptide(L)'
;MTVYLKLMGSLLKYAPQSQSELIQTSLKDRSTVREAIQSLGIPKERVKLIFVNHMGAFLSHPLKDGDRVSLFPAEYPVFADWEGAILRKEHDDEMIEEGKMKKWKCQICGYIYDPSKGDPDNGVKPGTAFEEIPGDWVCPLCGAGKDMFEAD
;
A
#
# COMPACT_ATOMS: atom_id res chain seq x y z
N MET A 1 -12.46 -28.38 11.73
CA MET A 1 -11.05 -28.22 11.29
C MET A 1 -10.26 -27.24 12.16
N THR A 2 -8.95 -27.44 12.23
CA THR A 2 -7.98 -26.57 12.92
C THR A 2 -7.28 -25.67 11.90
N VAL A 3 -7.15 -24.38 12.20
CA VAL A 3 -6.39 -23.41 11.40
C VAL A 3 -5.46 -22.60 12.28
N TYR A 4 -4.44 -22.00 11.68
CA TYR A 4 -3.41 -21.24 12.37
C TYR A 4 -3.42 -19.78 11.92
N LEU A 5 -3.78 -18.87 12.83
CA LEU A 5 -3.94 -17.45 12.55
C LEU A 5 -2.71 -16.68 13.04
N LYS A 6 -2.14 -15.81 12.21
CA LYS A 6 -1.08 -14.86 12.58
C LYS A 6 -1.61 -13.45 12.46
N LEU A 7 -1.72 -12.75 13.58
CA LEU A 7 -2.15 -11.35 13.63
C LEU A 7 -0.94 -10.43 13.52
N MET A 8 -1.04 -9.39 12.71
CA MET A 8 0.03 -8.41 12.51
C MET A 8 -0.37 -7.02 13.03
N GLY A 9 0.62 -6.21 13.40
CA GLY A 9 0.42 -4.81 13.80
C GLY A 9 -0.63 -4.64 14.90
N SER A 10 -1.55 -3.70 14.71
CA SER A 10 -2.61 -3.37 15.68
C SER A 10 -3.62 -4.51 15.91
N LEU A 11 -3.67 -5.54 15.04
CA LEU A 11 -4.50 -6.72 15.27
C LEU A 11 -3.98 -7.58 16.41
N LEU A 12 -2.71 -7.44 16.81
CA LEU A 12 -2.13 -8.16 17.95
C LEU A 12 -2.92 -7.97 19.26
N LYS A 13 -3.67 -6.87 19.41
CA LYS A 13 -4.55 -6.64 20.57
C LYS A 13 -5.70 -7.65 20.71
N TYR A 14 -6.03 -8.38 19.64
CA TYR A 14 -7.05 -9.43 19.64
C TYR A 14 -6.45 -10.82 19.89
N ALA A 15 -5.13 -10.94 20.02
CA ALA A 15 -4.50 -12.20 20.32
C ALA A 15 -4.81 -12.61 21.76
N PRO A 16 -5.19 -13.88 22.02
CA PRO A 16 -5.51 -14.36 23.36
C PRO A 16 -4.26 -14.46 24.26
N GLN A 17 -3.04 -14.39 23.71
CA GLN A 17 -1.77 -14.42 24.45
C GLN A 17 -0.75 -13.40 23.90
N SER A 18 0.21 -13.05 24.77
CA SER A 18 1.23 -12.02 24.55
C SER A 18 2.26 -12.43 23.48
N GLN A 19 2.20 -11.73 22.34
CA GLN A 19 3.23 -11.51 21.32
C GLN A 19 3.66 -12.70 20.43
N SER A 20 3.42 -12.52 19.12
CA SER A 20 4.10 -13.15 17.96
C SER A 20 3.79 -14.61 17.58
N GLU A 21 3.03 -15.36 18.37
CA GLU A 21 2.74 -16.77 18.07
C GLU A 21 1.54 -16.99 17.14
N LEU A 22 1.56 -18.15 16.46
CA LEU A 22 0.43 -18.65 15.66
C LEU A 22 -0.71 -19.05 16.59
N ILE A 23 -1.85 -18.36 16.46
CA ILE A 23 -3.08 -18.66 17.21
C ILE A 23 -3.74 -19.88 16.57
N GLN A 24 -3.76 -21.00 17.28
CA GLN A 24 -4.50 -22.18 16.86
C GLN A 24 -6.00 -21.99 17.15
N THR A 25 -6.84 -22.12 16.13
CA THR A 25 -8.30 -21.96 16.25
C THR A 25 -9.02 -23.16 15.64
N SER A 26 -10.04 -23.66 16.34
CA SER A 26 -10.94 -24.71 15.84
C SER A 26 -12.19 -24.08 15.24
N LEU A 27 -12.48 -24.40 13.98
CA LEU A 27 -13.61 -23.89 13.20
C LEU A 27 -14.45 -25.06 12.68
N LYS A 28 -15.69 -24.76 12.28
CA LYS A 28 -16.56 -25.72 11.57
C LYS A 28 -15.95 -26.02 10.20
N ASP A 29 -16.24 -27.20 9.66
CA ASP A 29 -15.72 -27.57 8.34
C ASP A 29 -16.29 -26.68 7.24
N ARG A 30 -15.43 -26.31 6.28
CA ARG A 30 -15.69 -25.34 5.21
C ARG A 30 -15.96 -23.90 5.67
N SER A 31 -15.59 -23.56 6.91
CA SER A 31 -15.60 -22.16 7.37
C SER A 31 -14.72 -21.24 6.53
N THR A 32 -15.08 -19.96 6.48
CA THR A 32 -14.33 -18.94 5.74
C THR A 32 -13.38 -18.14 6.63
N VAL A 33 -12.48 -17.35 6.01
CA VAL A 33 -11.63 -16.39 6.74
C VAL A 33 -12.48 -15.43 7.59
N ARG A 34 -13.65 -15.00 7.10
CA ARG A 34 -14.58 -14.16 7.85
C ARG A 34 -14.99 -14.79 9.18
N GLU A 35 -15.32 -16.07 9.16
CA GLU A 35 -15.74 -16.78 10.38
C GLU A 35 -14.56 -16.98 11.33
N ALA A 36 -13.35 -17.17 10.80
CA ALA A 36 -12.13 -17.23 11.60
C ALA A 36 -11.91 -15.92 12.38
N ILE A 37 -11.98 -14.76 11.72
CA ILE A 37 -11.79 -13.47 12.39
C ILE A 37 -12.93 -13.13 13.36
N GLN A 38 -14.17 -13.55 13.05
CA GLN A 38 -15.31 -13.39 13.94
C GLN A 38 -15.13 -14.19 15.24
N SER A 39 -14.53 -15.38 15.17
CA SER A 39 -14.25 -16.19 16.36
C SER A 39 -13.26 -15.52 17.33
N LEU A 40 -12.38 -14.66 16.81
CA LEU A 40 -11.45 -13.84 17.60
C LEU A 40 -12.02 -12.46 17.99
N GLY A 41 -13.27 -12.16 17.64
CA GLY A 41 -13.88 -10.86 17.89
C GLY A 41 -13.24 -9.71 17.09
N ILE A 42 -12.58 -10.00 15.97
CA ILE A 42 -11.96 -9.00 15.10
C ILE A 42 -13.03 -8.46 14.13
N PRO A 43 -13.33 -7.15 14.15
CA PRO A 43 -14.19 -6.52 13.15
C PRO A 43 -13.61 -6.66 11.74
N LYS A 44 -14.44 -6.98 10.75
CA LYS A 44 -13.98 -7.19 9.36
C LYS A 44 -13.32 -5.93 8.77
N GLU A 45 -13.77 -4.75 9.19
CA GLU A 45 -13.27 -3.44 8.73
C GLU A 45 -11.84 -3.18 9.20
N ARG A 46 -11.37 -3.90 10.22
CA ARG A 46 -10.00 -3.81 10.72
C ARG A 46 -9.03 -4.72 9.97
N VAL A 47 -9.49 -5.55 9.02
CA VAL A 47 -8.64 -6.47 8.25
C VAL A 47 -8.63 -6.04 6.79
N LYS A 48 -7.45 -5.74 6.23
CA LYS A 48 -7.32 -5.30 4.83
C LYS A 48 -6.54 -6.27 3.96
N LEU A 49 -5.46 -6.87 4.49
CA LEU A 49 -4.70 -7.89 3.77
C LEU A 49 -4.80 -9.23 4.47
N ILE A 50 -5.05 -10.25 3.68
CA ILE A 50 -5.25 -11.63 4.12
C ILE A 50 -4.38 -12.51 3.23
N PHE A 51 -3.58 -13.36 3.85
CA PHE A 51 -2.86 -14.41 3.14
C PHE A 51 -3.25 -15.77 3.70
N VAL A 52 -3.67 -16.69 2.84
CA VAL A 52 -3.87 -18.10 3.17
C VAL A 52 -2.76 -18.88 2.51
N ASN A 53 -1.90 -19.53 3.29
CA ASN A 53 -0.73 -20.28 2.81
C ASN A 53 0.14 -19.46 1.83
N HIS A 54 0.45 -18.21 2.20
CA HIS A 54 1.23 -17.24 1.41
C HIS A 54 0.55 -16.71 0.13
N MET A 55 -0.69 -17.10 -0.14
CA MET A 55 -1.47 -16.59 -1.26
C MET A 55 -2.48 -15.53 -0.79
N GLY A 56 -2.55 -14.41 -1.51
CA GLY A 56 -3.55 -13.37 -1.26
C GLY A 56 -4.97 -13.94 -1.32
N ALA A 57 -5.80 -13.58 -0.35
CA ALA A 57 -7.15 -14.11 -0.19
C ALA A 57 -8.15 -13.02 0.22
N PHE A 58 -9.44 -13.36 0.12
CA PHE A 58 -10.53 -12.51 0.56
C PHE A 58 -11.18 -13.08 1.83
N LEU A 59 -11.99 -12.26 2.52
CA LEU A 59 -12.77 -12.70 3.68
C LEU A 59 -13.70 -13.89 3.37
N SER A 60 -14.14 -14.04 2.13
CA SER A 60 -14.98 -15.15 1.65
C SER A 60 -14.20 -16.42 1.31
N HIS A 61 -12.87 -16.42 1.40
CA HIS A 61 -12.06 -17.58 1.06
C HIS A 61 -12.38 -18.77 2.00
N PRO A 62 -12.72 -19.95 1.47
CA PRO A 62 -12.97 -21.14 2.28
C PRO A 62 -11.66 -21.69 2.83
N LEU A 63 -11.63 -21.99 4.13
CA LEU A 63 -10.48 -22.56 4.82
C LEU A 63 -10.53 -24.10 4.79
N LYS A 64 -9.34 -24.69 4.91
CA LYS A 64 -9.10 -26.12 5.06
C LYS A 64 -8.37 -26.40 6.37
N ASP A 65 -8.46 -27.64 6.82
CA ASP A 65 -7.69 -28.12 7.97
C ASP A 65 -6.19 -27.93 7.74
N GLY A 66 -5.52 -27.31 8.70
CA GLY A 66 -4.10 -26.97 8.66
C GLY A 66 -3.75 -25.63 8.02
N ASP A 67 -4.71 -24.88 7.46
CA ASP A 67 -4.41 -23.61 6.79
C ASP A 67 -3.75 -22.59 7.72
N ARG A 68 -2.75 -21.88 7.17
CA ARG A 68 -2.09 -20.75 7.82
C ARG A 68 -2.63 -19.45 7.27
N VAL A 69 -3.28 -18.66 8.11
CA VAL A 69 -3.90 -17.39 7.74
C VAL A 69 -3.13 -16.23 8.38
N SER A 70 -2.53 -15.38 7.58
CA SER A 70 -1.94 -14.12 8.06
C SER A 70 -2.92 -12.98 7.85
N LEU A 71 -3.16 -12.21 8.90
CA LEU A 71 -4.14 -11.13 8.94
C LEU A 71 -3.43 -9.82 9.25
N PHE A 72 -3.63 -8.83 8.39
CA PHE A 72 -3.01 -7.52 8.51
C PHE A 72 -4.07 -6.43 8.72
N PRO A 73 -3.77 -5.44 9.57
CA PRO A 73 -4.71 -4.37 9.90
C PRO A 73 -5.04 -3.49 8.70
N ALA A 74 -6.17 -2.79 8.76
CA ALA A 74 -6.55 -1.84 7.72
C ALA A 74 -5.66 -0.59 7.67
N GLU A 75 -5.10 -0.22 8.82
CA GLU A 75 -4.09 0.83 8.95
C GLU A 75 -2.68 0.37 8.60
N TYR A 76 -2.47 -0.90 8.20
CA TYR A 76 -1.12 -1.38 7.88
C TYR A 76 -0.56 -0.57 6.71
N PRO A 77 0.60 0.11 6.88
CA PRO A 77 1.17 0.92 5.82
C PRO A 77 1.44 0.02 4.62
N VAL A 78 0.90 0.41 3.47
CA VAL A 78 1.00 -0.32 2.19
C VAL A 78 2.46 -0.40 1.69
N PHE A 79 3.40 0.24 2.41
CA PHE A 79 4.83 0.28 2.14
C PHE A 79 5.62 -0.91 2.68
N ALA A 80 4.98 -1.98 3.16
CA ALA A 80 5.68 -3.26 3.29
C ALA A 80 5.99 -3.78 1.88
N ASP A 81 7.16 -3.39 1.41
CA ASP A 81 7.95 -3.82 0.28
C ASP A 81 8.00 -5.35 0.12
N TRP A 82 6.89 -5.92 -0.35
CA TRP A 82 6.85 -7.24 -0.99
C TRP A 82 6.60 -7.00 -2.48
N GLU A 83 7.64 -7.06 -3.29
CA GLU A 83 7.49 -7.24 -4.74
C GLU A 83 6.64 -8.49 -5.00
N GLY A 84 5.40 -8.31 -5.48
CA GLY A 84 4.70 -9.39 -6.20
C GLY A 84 3.30 -9.82 -5.75
N ALA A 85 2.52 -9.04 -5.00
CA ALA A 85 1.10 -9.36 -4.77
C ALA A 85 0.18 -8.30 -5.40
N ILE A 86 -0.16 -8.57 -6.66
CA ILE A 86 -1.15 -7.94 -7.54
C ILE A 86 -2.36 -7.37 -6.77
N LEU A 87 -2.34 -6.07 -6.48
CA LEU A 87 -3.55 -5.30 -6.19
C LEU A 87 -4.16 -4.84 -7.53
N ARG A 88 -5.02 -5.68 -8.13
CA ARG A 88 -5.98 -5.19 -9.11
C ARG A 88 -7.07 -4.42 -8.34
N LYS A 89 -7.15 -3.13 -8.64
CA LYS A 89 -8.17 -2.14 -8.27
C LYS A 89 -9.60 -2.65 -8.50
N GLU A 90 -10.49 -2.35 -7.56
CA GLU A 90 -11.81 -1.75 -7.81
C GLU A 90 -12.03 -0.71 -6.69
N HIS A 91 -11.72 0.57 -7.01
CA HIS A 91 -12.65 1.71 -7.03
C HIS A 91 -13.63 1.76 -5.84
N ASP A 92 -13.48 2.78 -4.99
CA ASP A 92 -14.53 3.75 -4.63
C ASP A 92 -13.93 4.84 -3.73
N ASP A 93 -13.69 6.00 -4.35
CA ASP A 93 -13.87 7.38 -3.91
C ASP A 93 -13.50 7.79 -2.47
N GLU A 94 -12.22 8.10 -2.29
CA GLU A 94 -11.65 9.38 -1.80
C GLU A 94 -10.15 9.15 -1.59
N MET A 95 -9.40 9.20 -2.70
CA MET A 95 -7.93 9.09 -2.68
C MET A 95 -7.32 10.47 -2.82
N ILE A 96 -6.58 10.92 -1.80
CA ILE A 96 -5.52 11.90 -2.00
C ILE A 96 -4.44 11.16 -2.82
N GLU A 97 -4.32 11.51 -4.09
CA GLU A 97 -3.32 10.98 -5.03
C GLU A 97 -1.90 11.44 -4.63
N GLU A 98 -1.22 10.70 -3.77
CA GLU A 98 0.26 10.72 -3.68
C GLU A 98 0.85 9.55 -4.48
N GLY A 99 0.38 9.38 -5.73
CA GLY A 99 0.71 8.27 -6.60
C GLY A 99 1.19 8.71 -7.98
N LYS A 100 2.49 9.04 -8.07
CA LYS A 100 3.27 9.34 -9.29
C LYS A 100 2.88 10.63 -10.05
N MET A 101 3.23 11.79 -9.48
CA MET A 101 3.54 12.92 -10.37
C MET A 101 4.77 12.54 -11.21
N LYS A 102 4.62 12.60 -12.53
CA LYS A 102 5.69 12.22 -13.47
C LYS A 102 6.91 13.11 -13.24
N LYS A 103 8.10 12.51 -13.20
CA LYS A 103 9.34 13.28 -13.19
C LYS A 103 9.61 13.75 -14.60
N TRP A 104 10.31 14.87 -14.71
CA TRP A 104 10.60 15.48 -16.00
C TRP A 104 12.09 15.67 -16.16
N LYS A 105 12.63 15.21 -17.27
CA LYS A 105 14.06 15.24 -17.56
C LYS A 105 14.37 16.27 -18.64
N CYS A 106 15.26 17.18 -18.31
CA CYS A 106 15.81 18.14 -19.24
C CYS A 106 16.63 17.43 -20.32
N GLN A 107 16.25 17.61 -21.57
CA GLN A 107 16.91 17.03 -22.74
C GLN A 107 18.31 17.61 -23.00
N ILE A 108 18.60 18.79 -22.45
CA ILE A 108 19.89 19.48 -22.65
C ILE A 108 20.97 18.97 -21.70
N CYS A 109 20.65 18.86 -20.41
CA CYS A 109 21.65 18.56 -19.37
C CYS A 109 21.33 17.33 -18.51
N GLY A 110 20.15 16.72 -18.69
CA GLY A 110 19.72 15.56 -17.92
C GLY A 110 19.19 15.85 -16.51
N TYR A 111 19.04 17.13 -16.12
CA TYR A 111 18.40 17.50 -14.86
C TYR A 111 17.01 16.86 -14.74
N ILE A 112 16.70 16.28 -13.58
CA ILE A 112 15.39 15.68 -13.31
C ILE A 112 14.63 16.59 -12.34
N TYR A 113 13.56 17.19 -12.83
CA TYR A 113 12.56 17.82 -11.99
C TYR A 113 11.72 16.74 -11.29
N ASP A 114 11.75 16.76 -9.97
CA ASP A 114 10.95 15.89 -9.11
C ASP A 114 9.84 16.73 -8.46
N PRO A 115 8.57 16.57 -8.89
CA PRO A 115 7.43 17.32 -8.34
C PRO A 115 7.34 17.23 -6.81
N SER A 116 7.71 16.12 -6.20
CA SER A 116 7.71 15.95 -4.74
C SER A 116 8.74 16.85 -4.05
N LYS A 117 9.81 17.23 -4.73
CA LYS A 117 10.82 18.18 -4.23
C LYS A 117 10.55 19.61 -4.66
N GLY A 118 9.92 19.79 -5.83
CA GLY A 118 9.79 21.09 -6.47
C GLY A 118 11.16 21.68 -6.83
N ASP A 119 11.22 23.01 -6.85
CA ASP A 119 12.46 23.79 -7.00
C ASP A 119 12.35 25.08 -6.14
N PRO A 120 12.44 24.96 -4.81
CA PRO A 120 12.14 26.07 -3.88
C PRO A 120 13.07 27.27 -4.05
N ASP A 121 14.32 27.01 -4.45
CA ASP A 121 15.33 28.06 -4.70
C ASP A 121 14.95 28.96 -5.87
N ASN A 122 14.14 28.44 -6.81
CA ASN A 122 13.60 29.17 -7.96
C ASN A 122 12.07 29.39 -7.84
N GLY A 123 11.52 29.31 -6.63
CA GLY A 123 10.13 29.68 -6.34
C GLY A 123 9.07 28.61 -6.61
N VAL A 124 9.47 27.38 -6.94
CA VAL A 124 8.56 26.25 -7.17
C VAL A 124 8.48 25.39 -5.91
N LYS A 125 7.31 25.33 -5.28
CA LYS A 125 7.17 24.61 -4.00
C LYS A 125 7.25 23.09 -4.19
N PRO A 126 7.67 22.33 -3.16
CA PRO A 126 7.50 20.89 -3.15
C PRO A 126 6.02 20.52 -3.33
N GLY A 127 5.74 19.49 -4.12
CA GLY A 127 4.40 19.06 -4.49
C GLY A 127 3.80 19.79 -5.71
N THR A 128 4.55 20.64 -6.42
CA THR A 128 4.05 21.30 -7.63
C THR A 128 4.20 20.36 -8.83
N ALA A 129 3.14 20.12 -9.61
CA ALA A 129 3.27 19.36 -10.85
C ALA A 129 4.06 20.15 -11.90
N PHE A 130 4.76 19.47 -12.82
CA PHE A 130 5.57 20.15 -13.83
C PHE A 130 4.73 21.07 -14.73
N GLU A 131 3.51 20.66 -15.03
CA GLU A 131 2.52 21.41 -15.80
C GLU A 131 2.10 22.71 -15.08
N GLU A 132 2.11 22.72 -13.75
CA GLU A 132 1.72 23.86 -12.91
C GLU A 132 2.87 24.86 -12.66
N ILE A 133 4.10 24.49 -13.02
CA ILE A 133 5.24 25.41 -12.92
C ILE A 133 4.99 26.64 -13.81
N PRO A 134 5.28 27.87 -13.34
CA PRO A 134 5.25 29.08 -14.17
C PRO A 134 6.03 28.93 -15.49
N GLY A 135 5.50 29.52 -16.58
CA GLY A 135 6.10 29.38 -17.92
C GLY A 135 7.46 30.05 -18.11
N ASP A 136 7.84 30.94 -17.19
CA ASP A 136 9.12 31.62 -17.10
C ASP A 136 10.18 30.84 -16.29
N TRP A 137 9.78 29.72 -15.66
CA TRP A 137 10.74 28.83 -15.02
C TRP A 137 11.63 28.15 -16.05
N VAL A 138 12.91 28.05 -15.73
CA VAL A 138 13.94 27.43 -16.56
C VAL A 138 14.69 26.37 -15.77
N CYS A 139 15.31 25.43 -16.47
CA CYS A 139 16.15 24.41 -15.86
C CYS A 139 17.24 25.05 -14.97
N PRO A 140 17.33 24.70 -13.68
CA PRO A 140 18.28 25.34 -12.75
C PRO A 140 19.75 25.01 -13.08
N LEU A 141 20.01 23.98 -13.88
CA LEU A 141 21.37 23.61 -14.29
C LEU A 141 21.85 24.28 -15.59
N CYS A 142 20.96 24.56 -16.54
CA CYS A 142 21.37 25.01 -17.88
C CYS A 142 20.56 26.18 -18.46
N GLY A 143 19.49 26.63 -17.78
CA GLY A 143 18.65 27.73 -18.25
C GLY A 143 17.73 27.39 -19.42
N ALA A 144 17.62 26.12 -19.83
CA ALA A 144 16.67 25.70 -20.87
C ALA A 144 15.22 25.85 -20.39
N GLY A 145 14.33 26.26 -21.29
CA GLY A 145 12.89 26.40 -21.01
C GLY A 145 12.20 25.06 -20.75
N LYS A 146 10.94 25.12 -20.27
CA LYS A 146 10.09 23.96 -20.00
C LYS A 146 9.83 23.08 -21.23
N ASP A 147 9.91 23.67 -22.43
CA ASP A 147 9.76 22.99 -23.72
C ASP A 147 10.88 21.96 -23.99
N MET A 148 12.01 22.07 -23.28
CA MET A 148 13.14 21.14 -23.39
C MET A 148 13.11 20.01 -22.35
N PHE A 149 11.96 19.75 -21.73
CA PHE A 149 11.78 18.64 -20.80
C PHE A 149 10.86 17.57 -21.38
N GLU A 150 11.17 16.31 -21.09
CA GLU A 150 10.31 15.16 -21.37
C GLU A 150 9.95 14.42 -20.09
N ALA A 151 8.85 13.65 -20.08
CA ALA A 151 8.51 12.79 -18.96
C ALA A 151 9.49 11.60 -18.89
N ASP A 152 10.07 11.37 -17.72
CA ASP A 152 10.99 10.26 -17.39
C ASP A 152 10.23 9.04 -16.83
#